data_AF-A0A497NVM6-F1
#
_entry.id   AF-A0A497NVM6-F1
#
_cell.length_a   1.000
_cell.length_b   1.000
_cell.length_c   1.000
_cell.angle_alpha   90.00
_cell.angle_beta   90.00
_cell.angle_gamma   90.00
#
_symmetry.space_group_name_H-M   'P 1'
#
loop_
_entity.id
_entity.type
_entity.pdbx_description
1 polymer ?
#
loop_
_entity_poly.entity_id
_entity_poly.type
_entity_poly.pdbx_seq_one_letter_code
_entity_poly.pdbx_strand_id
1 'polypeptide(L)'
;MTTTIKIEDEKKKELDKFLASLLLREGIKITLQEAIGLIVDYALENEEEIIKRLKELPPLEEDPAWKALENPKHWGIKDSSKRIDELLYGR
;
A
#
# COMPACT_ATOMS: atom_id res chain seq x y z
N MET A 1 -0.81 -15.08 17.01
CA MET A 1 0.42 -14.40 16.53
C MET A 1 0.11 -12.92 16.41
N THR A 2 1.03 -12.03 16.80
CA THR A 2 0.85 -10.58 16.70
C THR A 2 1.82 -10.00 15.68
N THR A 3 1.31 -9.26 14.71
CA THR A 3 2.12 -8.59 13.67
C THR A 3 2.09 -7.09 13.92
N THR A 4 3.24 -6.42 13.82
CA THR A 4 3.33 -4.97 13.96
C THR A 4 2.90 -4.30 12.65
N ILE A 5 1.89 -3.44 12.72
CA ILE A 5 1.41 -2.65 11.57
C ILE A 5 1.94 -1.22 11.76
N LYS A 6 2.63 -0.70 10.75
CA LYS A 6 3.02 0.71 10.70
C LYS A 6 1.86 1.52 10.15
N ILE A 7 1.45 2.53 10.89
CA ILE A 7 0.37 3.45 10.53
C ILE A 7 0.94 4.87 10.57
N GLU A 8 0.49 5.71 9.65
CA GLU A 8 0.82 7.14 9.63
C GLU A 8 0.28 7.84 10.88
N ASP A 9 1.04 8.81 11.41
CA ASP A 9 0.67 9.52 12.64
C ASP A 9 -0.69 10.23 12.56
N GLU A 10 -1.09 10.70 11.37
CA GLU A 10 -2.41 11.31 11.16
C GLU A 10 -3.55 10.31 11.37
N LYS A 11 -3.48 9.13 10.74
CA LYS A 11 -4.47 8.07 10.90
C LYS A 11 -4.54 7.56 12.34
N LYS A 12 -3.40 7.49 13.01
CA LYS A 12 -3.34 7.15 14.44
C LYS A 12 -4.09 8.17 15.29
N LYS A 13 -3.89 9.47 15.06
CA LYS A 13 -4.62 10.54 15.78
C LYS A 13 -6.13 10.47 15.56
N GLU A 14 -6.57 10.20 14.33
CA GLU A 14 -8.00 10.03 14.04
C GLU A 14 -8.59 8.84 14.80
N LEU A 15 -7.86 7.72 14.85
CA LEU A 15 -8.28 6.54 15.59
C LEU A 15 -8.32 6.79 17.10
N ASP A 16 -7.31 7.45 17.67
CA ASP A 16 -7.30 7.85 19.08
C ASP A 16 -8.47 8.78 19.42
N LYS A 17 -8.81 9.72 18.52
CA LYS A 17 -9.96 10.61 18.67
C LYS A 17 -11.28 9.84 18.63
N PHE A 18 -11.39 8.86 17.73
CA PHE A 18 -12.55 7.98 17.65
C PHE A 18 -12.73 7.19 18.96
N LEU A 19 -11.66 6.58 19.48
CA LEU A 19 -11.69 5.86 20.75
C LEU A 19 -12.07 6.76 21.93
N ALA A 20 -11.51 7.96 22.00
CA ALA A 20 -11.87 8.94 23.02
C ALA A 20 -13.36 9.33 22.92
N SER A 21 -13.88 9.51 21.71
CA SER A 21 -15.30 9.81 21.49
C SER A 21 -16.21 8.66 21.90
N LEU A 22 -15.79 7.42 21.65
CA LEU A 22 -16.53 6.20 22.02
C LEU A 22 -16.60 6.07 23.54
N LEU A 23 -15.48 6.32 24.22
CA LEU A 23 -15.40 6.30 25.68
C LEU A 23 -16.27 7.39 26.31
N LEU A 24 -16.30 8.59 25.73
CA LEU A 24 -17.12 9.71 26.24
C LEU A 24 -18.63 9.51 25.99
N ARG A 25 -19.00 8.89 24.87
CA ARG A 25 -20.42 8.75 24.48
C ARG A 25 -21.07 7.48 25.00
N GLU A 26 -20.37 6.36 24.93
CA GLU A 26 -20.93 5.04 25.26
C GLU A 26 -20.31 4.44 26.53
N GLY A 27 -19.28 5.07 27.10
CA GLY A 27 -18.60 4.56 28.29
C GLY A 27 -17.79 3.28 28.03
N ILE A 28 -17.63 2.88 26.77
CA ILE A 28 -16.94 1.66 26.40
C ILE A 28 -15.43 1.93 26.34
N LYS A 29 -14.68 1.21 27.18
CA LYS A 29 -13.22 1.25 27.18
C LYS A 29 -12.69 0.07 26.36
N ILE A 30 -12.23 0.35 25.15
CA ILE A 30 -11.56 -0.64 24.29
C ILE A 30 -10.11 -0.23 24.09
N THR A 31 -9.21 -1.20 23.92
CA THR A 31 -7.84 -0.91 23.53
C THR A 31 -7.75 -0.62 22.03
N LEU A 32 -6.71 0.12 21.61
CA LEU A 32 -6.48 0.43 20.20
C LEU A 32 -6.26 -0.84 19.35
N GLN A 33 -5.69 -1.89 19.94
CA GLN A 33 -5.54 -3.18 19.28
C GLN A 33 -6.88 -3.87 19.04
N GLU A 34 -7.78 -3.89 20.03
CA GLU A 34 -9.13 -4.46 19.89
C GLU A 34 -9.96 -3.68 18.87
N ALA A 35 -9.84 -2.35 18.88
CA ALA A 35 -10.50 -1.48 17.92
C ALA A 35 -10.08 -1.79 16.47
N ILE A 36 -8.77 -1.90 16.25
CA ILE A 36 -8.22 -2.26 14.93
C ILE A 36 -8.67 -3.65 14.53
N GLY A 37 -8.66 -4.62 15.46
CA GLY A 37 -9.17 -5.96 15.21
C GLY A 37 -10.60 -5.94 14.69
N LEU A 38 -11.51 -5.29 15.42
CA LEU A 38 -12.92 -5.16 15.02
C LEU A 38 -13.10 -4.45 13.69
N ILE A 39 -12.33 -3.39 13.42
CA ILE A 39 -12.40 -2.66 12.15
C ILE A 39 -11.92 -3.55 11.00
N VAL A 40 -10.86 -4.33 11.20
CA VAL A 40 -10.32 -5.26 10.20
C VAL A 40 -11.31 -6.40 9.95
N ASP A 41 -11.90 -6.97 11.00
CA ASP A 41 -12.89 -8.04 10.87
C ASP A 41 -14.13 -7.54 10.10
N TYR A 42 -14.65 -6.37 10.48
CA TYR A 42 -15.76 -5.72 9.77
C TYR A 42 -15.42 -5.39 8.31
N ALA A 43 -14.19 -4.96 8.06
CA ALA A 43 -13.67 -4.68 6.73
C ALA A 43 -13.65 -5.96 5.86
N LEU A 44 -13.16 -7.07 6.41
CA LEU A 44 -13.08 -8.35 5.71
C LEU A 44 -14.47 -8.97 5.48
N GLU A 45 -15.42 -8.78 6.39
CA GLU A 45 -16.81 -9.20 6.20
C GLU A 45 -17.53 -8.41 5.09
N ASN A 46 -17.11 -7.17 4.84
CA ASN A 46 -17.67 -6.28 3.80
C ASN A 46 -16.71 -6.16 2.60
N GLU A 47 -16.17 -7.29 2.14
CA GLU A 47 -15.14 -7.36 1.10
C GLU A 47 -15.54 -6.61 -0.19
N GLU A 48 -16.80 -6.68 -0.60
CA GLU A 48 -17.30 -6.02 -1.82
C GLU A 48 -17.14 -4.50 -1.79
N GLU A 49 -17.38 -3.88 -0.64
CA GLU A 49 -17.30 -2.42 -0.48
C GLU A 49 -15.84 -1.96 -0.42
N ILE A 50 -14.96 -2.80 0.12
CA ILE A 50 -13.51 -2.58 0.09
C ILE A 50 -12.97 -2.73 -1.33
N ILE A 51 -13.39 -3.75 -2.07
CA ILE A 51 -12.96 -3.96 -3.46
C ILE A 51 -13.36 -2.76 -4.32
N LYS A 52 -14.55 -2.18 -4.12
CA LYS A 52 -14.96 -0.95 -4.84
C LYS A 52 -14.03 0.22 -4.54
N ARG A 53 -13.74 0.49 -3.26
CA ARG A 53 -12.82 1.57 -2.87
C ARG A 53 -11.38 1.32 -3.33
N LEU A 54 -10.94 0.06 -3.36
CA LEU A 54 -9.64 -0.31 -3.90
C LEU A 54 -9.59 -0.16 -5.43
N LYS A 55 -10.70 -0.40 -6.13
CA LYS A 55 -10.80 -0.18 -7.59
C LYS A 55 -10.87 1.29 -7.99
N GLU A 56 -11.26 2.19 -7.07
CA GLU A 56 -11.14 3.64 -7.27
C GLU A 56 -9.68 4.13 -7.17
N LEU A 57 -8.79 3.34 -6.56
CA LEU A 57 -7.35 3.58 -6.70
C LEU A 57 -6.94 3.20 -8.13
N PRO A 58 -6.02 3.97 -8.76
CA PRO A 58 -5.58 3.66 -10.11
C PRO A 58 -5.10 2.20 -10.17
N PRO A 59 -5.51 1.43 -11.19
CA PRO A 59 -5.06 0.06 -11.33
C PRO A 59 -3.53 0.02 -11.38
N LEU A 60 -2.95 -1.08 -10.90
CA LEU A 60 -1.51 -1.38 -10.96
C LEU A 60 -0.93 -1.31 -12.40
N GLU A 61 -1.77 -1.17 -13.44
CA GLU A 61 -1.38 -0.92 -14.84
C GLU A 61 -0.58 0.39 -15.05
N GLU A 62 -0.60 1.33 -14.11
CA GLU A 62 0.23 2.54 -14.18
C GLU A 62 1.47 2.52 -13.28
N ASP A 63 2.00 1.34 -12.94
CA ASP A 63 3.37 1.30 -12.45
C ASP A 63 4.33 1.60 -13.64
N PRO A 64 5.08 2.72 -13.62
CA PRO A 64 5.97 3.09 -14.71
C PRO A 64 7.04 2.03 -15.01
N ALA A 65 7.30 1.10 -14.08
CA ALA A 65 8.16 -0.05 -14.33
C ALA A 65 7.55 -1.05 -15.33
N TRP A 66 6.22 -1.22 -15.33
CA TRP A 66 5.51 -2.12 -16.25
C TRP A 66 5.33 -1.50 -17.64
N LYS A 67 5.03 -0.19 -17.72
CA LYS A 67 5.01 0.52 -19.02
C LYS A 67 6.39 0.54 -19.72
N ALA A 68 7.48 0.51 -18.94
CA ALA A 68 8.84 0.40 -19.48
C ALA A 68 9.18 -0.99 -20.06
N LEU A 69 8.44 -2.03 -19.67
CA LEU A 69 8.57 -3.41 -20.18
C LEU A 69 7.81 -3.62 -21.50
N GLU A 70 6.67 -2.94 -21.69
CA GLU A 70 5.88 -3.05 -22.92
C GLU A 70 6.55 -2.38 -24.13
N ASN A 71 7.38 -1.36 -23.88
CA ASN A 71 8.11 -0.66 -24.94
C ASN A 71 9.59 -0.53 -24.56
N PRO A 72 10.34 -1.65 -24.55
CA PRO A 72 11.76 -1.61 -24.23
C PRO A 72 12.43 -0.72 -25.26
N LYS A 73 13.13 0.32 -24.78
CA LYS A 73 13.85 1.25 -25.65
C LYS A 73 14.79 0.42 -26.53
N HIS A 74 14.52 0.36 -27.84
CA HIS A 74 15.37 -0.38 -28.75
C HIS A 74 16.66 0.43 -28.94
N TRP A 75 17.70 0.11 -28.18
CA TRP A 75 19.00 0.80 -28.22
C TRP A 75 19.76 0.56 -29.54
N GLY A 76 19.22 -0.21 -30.51
CA GLY A 76 19.84 -0.46 -31.82
C GLY A 76 21.12 -1.31 -31.77
N ILE A 77 21.48 -1.82 -30.59
CA ILE A 77 22.72 -2.57 -30.36
C ILE A 77 22.37 -4.06 -30.23
N LYS A 78 22.94 -4.88 -31.11
CA LYS A 78 22.80 -6.34 -31.07
C LYS A 78 23.58 -6.86 -29.87
N ASP A 79 22.89 -7.62 -29.01
CA ASP A 79 23.35 -8.31 -27.79
C ASP A 79 24.83 -8.08 -27.44
N SER A 80 25.07 -7.03 -26.66
CA SER A 80 26.41 -6.67 -26.19
C SER A 80 26.60 -7.09 -24.73
N SER A 81 26.00 -8.21 -24.31
CA SER A 81 26.11 -8.74 -22.95
C SER A 81 27.55 -8.93 -22.48
N LYS A 82 28.51 -9.09 -23.41
CA LYS A 82 29.94 -9.22 -23.13
C LYS A 82 30.74 -7.90 -23.17
N ARG A 83 30.11 -6.78 -23.55
CA ARG A 83 30.73 -5.46 -23.79
C ARG A 83 30.00 -4.31 -23.09
N ILE A 84 29.20 -4.63 -22.07
CA ILE A 84 28.44 -3.64 -21.28
C ILE A 84 29.39 -2.58 -20.70
N ASP A 85 30.55 -3.02 -20.19
CA ASP A 85 31.54 -2.12 -19.57
C ASP A 85 32.16 -1.12 -20.57
N GLU A 86 32.45 -1.50 -21.81
CA GLU A 86 33.01 -0.58 -22.83
C GLU A 86 31.99 0.49 -23.25
N LEU A 87 30.72 0.11 -23.36
CA LEU A 87 29.63 1.00 -23.79
C LEU A 87 29.18 2.00 -22.72
N LEU A 88 29.19 1.59 -21.45
CA LEU A 88 28.78 2.47 -20.33
C LEU A 88 29.93 3.33 -19.80
N TYR A 89 31.17 2.83 -19.83
CA TYR A 89 32.31 3.52 -19.22
C TYR A 89 33.31 4.11 -20.21
N GLY A 90 33.11 3.93 -21.52
CA GLY A 90 33.76 4.72 -22.58
C GLY A 90 35.30 4.71 -22.54
N ARG A 91 35.91 3.53 -22.47
CA ARG A 91 37.35 3.36 -22.75
C ARG A 91 37.59 2.75 -24.11
#